data_AF-A0A3A9BBC5-F1
#
_entry.id   AF-A0A3A9BBC5-F1
#
_cell.length_a   1.000
_cell.length_b   1.000
_cell.length_c   1.000
_cell.angle_alpha   90.00
_cell.angle_beta   90.00
_cell.angle_gamma   90.00
#
_symmetry.space_group_name_H-M   'P 1'
#
loop_
_entity.id
_entity.type
_entity.pdbx_description
1 polymer ?
#
loop_
_entity_poly.entity_id
_entity_poly.type
_entity_poly.pdbx_seq_one_letter_code
_entity_poly.pdbx_strand_id
1 'polypeptide(L)' 'MGSRSADKIKFRSFDDLFGEQEPKGGEKETAEDQVVRMALAELHTFKGHPFRVMEDEEMMEMVESVRQFGVLVPV' A
#
# COMPACT_ATOMS: atom_id res chain seq x y z
N MET A 1 -2.59 -44.01 31.25
CA MET A 1 -3.16 -42.68 30.90
C MET A 1 -2.24 -42.07 29.86
N GLY A 2 -2.65 -42.08 28.57
CA GLY A 2 -1.82 -41.58 27.47
C GLY A 2 -1.82 -40.05 27.46
N SER A 3 -0.64 -39.45 27.55
CA SER A 3 -0.47 -38.00 27.40
C SER A 3 -0.94 -37.58 26.00
N ARG A 4 -1.89 -36.64 25.93
CA ARG A 4 -2.42 -36.13 24.67
C ARG A 4 -1.33 -35.25 24.04
N SER A 5 -0.91 -35.60 22.82
CA SER A 5 0.18 -34.89 22.10
C SER A 5 -0.04 -33.39 21.94
N ALA A 6 -1.29 -32.93 22.11
CA ALA A 6 -1.70 -31.53 22.09
C ALA A 6 -1.12 -30.69 23.24
N ASP A 7 -0.81 -31.29 24.40
CA ASP A 7 -0.27 -30.55 25.56
C ASP A 7 1.17 -30.05 25.36
N LYS A 8 1.83 -30.50 24.28
CA LYS A 8 3.21 -30.09 23.92
C LYS A 8 3.26 -28.89 22.98
N ILE A 9 2.10 -28.43 22.49
CA ILE A 9 2.02 -27.29 21.57
C ILE A 9 2.00 -26.01 22.42
N LYS A 10 3.16 -25.37 22.55
CA LYS A 10 3.24 -24.00 23.08
C LYS A 10 2.75 -23.06 21.99
N PHE A 11 1.57 -22.49 22.17
CA PHE A 11 1.10 -21.39 21.32
C PHE A 11 2.08 -20.22 21.46
N ARG A 12 2.74 -19.86 20.37
CA ARG A 12 3.43 -18.59 20.25
C ARG A 12 2.37 -17.48 20.34
N SER A 13 2.63 -16.43 21.11
CA SER A 13 1.72 -15.28 21.14
C SER A 13 1.62 -14.69 19.74
N PHE A 14 0.53 -13.96 19.48
CA PHE A 14 0.36 -13.25 18.20
C PHE A 14 1.61 -12.42 17.86
N ASP A 15 2.18 -11.75 18.86
CA ASP A 15 3.41 -10.94 18.71
C ASP A 15 4.67 -11.76 18.39
N ASP A 16 4.74 -13.04 18.75
CA ASP A 16 5.88 -13.92 18.39
C ASP A 16 5.73 -14.54 16.99
N LEU A 17 4.51 -14.48 16.42
CA LEU A 17 4.26 -14.90 15.03
C LEU A 17 4.43 -13.76 14.03
N PHE A 18 4.13 -12.53 14.44
CA PHE A 18 4.09 -11.35 13.56
C PHE A 18 5.04 -10.22 13.99
N GLY A 19 5.80 -10.39 15.07
CA GLY A 19 6.55 -9.31 15.73
C GLY A 19 5.63 -8.44 16.58
N GLU A 20 6.16 -7.85 17.67
CA GLU A 20 5.48 -6.72 18.34
C GLU A 20 5.24 -5.65 17.26
N GLN A 21 3.97 -5.38 16.95
CA GLN A 21 3.64 -4.25 16.10
C GLN A 21 4.09 -2.99 16.83
N GLU A 22 5.29 -2.51 16.52
CA GLU A 22 5.63 -1.12 16.79
C GLU A 22 4.48 -0.26 16.26
N PRO A 23 4.06 0.77 17.02
CA PRO A 23 2.99 1.65 16.57
C PRO A 23 3.35 2.13 15.16
N LYS A 24 2.43 1.90 14.21
CA LYS A 24 2.53 2.23 12.78
C LYS A 24 3.01 3.69 12.56
N GLY A 25 4.32 3.90 12.66
CA GLY A 25 4.94 5.22 12.76
C GLY A 25 6.44 5.19 13.09
N GLY A 26 7.09 4.02 13.07
CA GLY A 26 8.53 3.86 13.35
C GLY A 26 9.24 3.11 12.23
N GLU A 27 9.68 3.89 11.25
CA GLU A 27 10.69 3.61 10.22
C GLU A 27 11.58 2.36 10.45
N LYS A 28 11.37 1.29 9.64
CA LYS A 28 12.40 0.30 9.22
C LYS A 28 11.86 -0.77 8.27
N GLU A 29 11.10 -0.36 7.28
CA GLU A 29 10.86 -1.15 6.07
C GLU A 29 11.26 -0.24 4.92
N THR A 30 12.01 -0.77 3.97
CA THR A 30 12.45 -0.07 2.74
C THR A 30 11.37 0.90 2.27
N ALA A 31 11.71 2.18 2.20
CA ALA A 31 10.79 3.30 1.93
C ALA A 31 10.23 3.31 0.50
N GLU A 32 10.10 2.14 -0.11
CA GLU A 32 9.72 1.92 -1.50
C GLU A 32 8.19 1.82 -1.64
N ASP A 33 7.47 1.34 -0.60
CA ASP A 33 6.02 1.07 -0.67
C ASP A 33 5.18 1.88 0.35
N GLN A 34 5.60 3.10 0.68
CA GLN A 34 4.84 3.96 1.61
C GLN A 34 3.93 4.93 0.87
N VAL A 35 2.64 4.97 1.23
CA VAL A 35 1.70 5.98 0.71
C VAL A 35 1.99 7.32 1.37
N VAL A 36 2.49 8.27 0.57
CA VAL A 36 2.82 9.64 1.01
C VAL A 36 1.97 10.67 0.29
N ARG A 37 1.78 11.84 0.93
CA ARG A 37 1.23 13.02 0.26
C ARG A 37 2.37 13.82 -0.34
N MET A 38 2.33 14.08 -1.64
CA MET A 38 3.37 14.80 -2.36
C MET A 38 2.80 15.89 -3.26
N ALA A 39 3.63 16.87 -3.60
CA ALA A 39 3.26 17.93 -4.53
C ALA A 39 3.27 17.40 -5.98
N LEU A 40 2.23 17.72 -6.76
CA LEU A 40 2.13 17.28 -8.16
C LEU A 40 3.31 17.75 -9.03
N ALA A 41 3.94 18.88 -8.68
CA ALA A 41 5.10 19.43 -9.39
C ALA A 41 6.35 18.53 -9.30
N GLU A 42 6.40 17.59 -8.35
CA GLU A 42 7.49 16.63 -8.20
C GLU A 42 7.31 15.40 -9.10
N LEU A 43 6.09 15.17 -9.61
CA LEU A 43 5.78 14.07 -10.52
C LEU A 43 6.30 14.39 -11.92
N HIS A 44 6.97 13.43 -12.55
CA HIS A 44 7.53 13.56 -13.88
C HIS A 44 7.20 12.34 -14.74
N THR A 45 7.04 12.58 -16.04
CA THR A 45 6.74 11.50 -16.99
C THR A 45 7.95 10.60 -17.20
N PHE A 46 7.73 9.29 -17.26
CA PHE A 46 8.74 8.33 -17.66
C PHE A 46 9.13 8.51 -19.14
N LYS A 47 10.43 8.59 -19.42
CA LYS A 47 10.94 8.70 -20.81
C LYS A 47 10.73 7.37 -21.54
N GLY A 48 10.13 7.42 -22.73
CA GLY A 48 9.95 6.24 -23.59
C GLY A 48 8.86 5.27 -23.12
N HIS A 49 7.89 5.75 -22.33
CA HIS A 49 6.81 4.90 -21.82
C HIS A 49 5.91 4.36 -22.96
N PRO A 50 5.67 3.04 -23.04
CA PRO A 50 4.90 2.42 -24.13
C PRO A 50 3.41 2.78 -24.06
N PHE A 51 2.91 3.07 -22.85
CA PHE A 51 1.57 3.58 -22.64
C PHE A 51 1.60 5.10 -22.65
N ARG A 52 0.69 5.72 -23.42
CA ARG A 52 0.52 7.17 -23.49
C ARG A 52 -0.91 7.49 -23.11
N VAL A 53 -1.07 8.56 -22.35
CA VAL A 53 -2.40 9.09 -22.06
C VAL A 53 -2.87 9.85 -23.30
N MET A 54 -4.02 9.47 -23.82
CA MET A 54 -4.67 10.15 -24.93
C MET A 54 -5.70 11.12 -24.36
N GLU A 55 -5.85 12.29 -25.00
CA GLU A 55 -6.92 13.26 -24.66
C GLU A 55 -8.22 12.82 -25.34
N ASP A 56 -8.76 11.70 -24.89
CA ASP A 56 -10.03 11.15 -25.35
C ASP A 56 -11.17 11.41 -24.34
N GLU A 57 -12.37 10.99 -24.72
CA GLU A 57 -13.57 11.17 -23.90
C GLU A 57 -13.46 10.46 -22.54
N GLU A 58 -12.86 9.27 -22.51
CA GLU A 58 -12.63 8.51 -21.28
C GLU A 58 -11.69 9.26 -20.31
N MET A 59 -10.62 9.88 -20.82
CA MET A 59 -9.74 10.73 -20.01
C MET A 59 -10.49 11.93 -19.41
N MET A 60 -11.39 12.55 -20.18
CA MET A 60 -12.18 13.69 -19.73
C MET A 60 -13.17 13.30 -18.63
N GLU A 61 -13.84 12.15 -18.76
CA GLU A 61 -14.71 11.60 -17.70
C GLU A 61 -13.93 11.34 -16.41
N MET A 62 -12.71 10.81 -16.49
CA MET A 62 -11.85 10.61 -15.31
C MET A 62 -11.51 11.94 -14.62
N VAL A 63 -11.22 13.00 -15.39
CA VAL A 63 -10.97 14.34 -14.83
C VAL A 63 -12.18 14.86 -14.06
N GLU A 64 -13.39 14.68 -14.59
CA GLU A 64 -14.62 15.08 -13.88
C GLU A 64 -14.84 14.27 -12.61
N SER A 65 -14.62 12.96 -12.65
CA SER A 65 -14.71 12.07 -11.48
C SER A 65 -13.71 12.47 -10.39
N VAL A 66 -12.44 12.72 -10.74
CA VAL A 66 -11.41 13.16 -9.78
C VAL A 66 -11.77 14.53 -9.18
N ARG A 67 -12.41 15.43 -9.93
CA ARG A 67 -12.89 16.71 -9.38
C ARG A 67 -14.01 16.54 -8.37
N GLN A 68 -14.89 15.57 -8.56
CA GLN A 68 -16.04 15.32 -7.68
C GLN A 68 -15.66 14.51 -6.44
N PHE A 69 -14.84 13.46 -6.60
CA PHE A 69 -14.58 12.46 -5.57
C PHE A 69 -13.11 12.44 -5.09
N GLY A 70 -12.22 13.12 -5.78
CA GLY A 70 -10.77 13.05 -5.53
C GLY A 70 -10.14 11.77 -6.10
N VAL A 71 -8.88 11.54 -5.72
CA VAL A 71 -8.14 10.33 -6.09
C VAL A 71 -8.43 9.24 -5.06
N LEU A 72 -9.03 8.13 -5.51
CA LEU A 72 -9.46 7.03 -4.63
C LEU A 72 -8.36 6.00 -4.36
N VAL A 73 -7.43 5.84 -5.31
CA VAL A 73 -6.32 4.89 -5.24
C VAL A 73 -5.01 5.66 -5.43
N PRO A 74 -4.07 5.60 -4.46
CA PRO A 74 -2.75 6.19 -4.61
C PRO A 74 -1.99 5.61 -5.81
N VAL A 75 -1.16 6.45 -6.43
CA VAL A 75 -0.36 6.12 -7.63
C VAL A 75 1.03 5.60 -7.27
#